data_AF-A0AAC9BCM2-F1
#
_entry.id   AF-A0AAC9BCM2-F1
#
_cell.length_a   1.000
_cell.length_b   1.000
_cell.length_c   1.000
_cell.angle_alpha   90.00
_cell.angle_beta   90.00
_cell.angle_gamma   90.00
#
_symmetry.space_group_name_H-M   'P 1'
#
loop_
_entity.id
_entity.type
_entity.pdbx_description
1 polymer ?
#
loop_
_entity_poly.entity_id
_entity_poly.type
_entity_poly.pdbx_seq_one_letter_code
_entity_poly.pdbx_strand_id
1 'polypeptide(L)'
;MSVARHHAEWLSLVEISGPFLSLPVLLRVFPQQLDALDAGVSRDTRLAFAEWEDAEGDRAVHHAWLQFVLKRILSLPDEVLFTDQAIPPGMEFTVAEHGETLRPQWVVKRAEDERAALLVVAYPVAQELDRTVNSARWQASPATRMLALLQGTGVPWVW
;
A
#
# COMPACT_ATOMS: atom_id res chain seq x y z
N MET A 1 -14.68 -7.31 26.26
CA MET A 1 -15.08 -6.56 25.05
C MET A 1 -15.57 -7.58 24.03
N SER A 2 -16.67 -7.37 23.30
CA SER A 2 -17.15 -8.37 22.33
C SER A 2 -16.37 -8.29 21.01
N VAL A 3 -16.20 -9.43 20.31
CA VAL A 3 -15.55 -9.51 18.98
C VAL A 3 -16.17 -8.51 18.00
N ALA A 4 -17.50 -8.41 17.98
CA ALA A 4 -18.22 -7.48 17.12
C ALA A 4 -17.92 -6.00 17.44
N ARG A 5 -17.75 -5.65 18.73
CA ARG A 5 -17.38 -4.29 19.13
C ARG A 5 -15.94 -3.95 18.71
N HIS A 6 -15.02 -4.90 18.87
CA HIS A 6 -13.63 -4.72 18.44
C HIS A 6 -13.53 -4.52 16.92
N HIS A 7 -14.24 -5.35 16.13
CA HIS A 7 -14.30 -5.18 14.67
C HIS A 7 -14.95 -3.86 14.26
N ALA A 8 -15.99 -3.41 14.96
CA ALA A 8 -16.61 -2.11 14.69
C ALA A 8 -15.67 -0.93 14.98
N GLU A 9 -14.88 -1.01 16.05
CA GLU A 9 -13.85 -0.02 16.37
C GLU A 9 -12.78 0.01 15.27
N TRP A 10 -12.26 -1.16 14.86
CA TRP A 10 -11.28 -1.24 13.78
C TRP A 10 -11.82 -0.67 12.46
N LEU A 11 -13.06 -0.99 12.08
CA LEU A 11 -13.72 -0.43 10.90
C LEU A 11 -13.86 1.10 10.97
N SER A 12 -13.96 1.68 12.17
CA SER A 12 -14.03 3.14 12.34
C SER A 12 -12.68 3.84 12.15
N LEU A 13 -11.57 3.10 12.20
CA LEU A 13 -10.21 3.62 12.02
C LEU A 13 -9.77 3.65 10.55
N VAL A 14 -10.55 3.06 9.64
CA VAL A 14 -10.23 2.96 8.22
C VAL A 14 -11.32 3.62 7.39
N GLU A 15 -10.91 4.40 6.39
CA GLU A 15 -11.84 4.85 5.35
C GLU A 15 -12.15 3.65 4.45
N ILE A 16 -13.35 3.09 4.58
CA ILE A 16 -13.76 1.94 3.79
C ILE A 16 -14.19 2.43 2.40
N SER A 17 -13.35 2.21 1.41
CA SER A 17 -13.72 2.35 -0.01
C SER A 17 -14.23 1.02 -0.56
N GLY A 18 -15.49 0.98 -1.01
CA GLY A 18 -16.09 -0.19 -1.67
C GLY A 18 -16.69 -1.26 -0.73
N PRO A 19 -17.28 -2.34 -1.29
CA PRO A 19 -18.10 -3.30 -0.54
C PRO A 19 -17.33 -4.44 0.17
N PHE A 20 -16.01 -4.37 0.27
CA PHE A 20 -15.18 -5.55 0.61
C PHE A 20 -14.99 -5.78 2.10
N LEU A 21 -15.07 -4.71 2.89
CA LEU A 21 -14.71 -4.74 4.30
C LEU A 21 -15.92 -4.37 5.15
N SER A 22 -16.61 -5.39 5.67
CA SER A 22 -17.83 -5.22 6.47
C SER A 22 -17.79 -6.07 7.74
N LEU A 23 -18.56 -5.68 8.74
CA LEU A 23 -18.64 -6.41 10.01
C LEU A 23 -19.01 -7.91 9.83
N PRO A 24 -19.98 -8.29 8.97
CA PRO A 24 -20.25 -9.70 8.70
C PRO A 24 -19.07 -10.46 8.09
N VAL A 25 -18.31 -9.82 7.20
CA VAL A 25 -17.11 -10.42 6.58
C VAL A 25 -16.03 -10.62 7.65
N LEU A 26 -15.77 -9.60 8.49
CA LEU A 26 -14.79 -9.69 9.57
C LEU A 26 -15.16 -10.77 10.60
N LEU A 27 -16.43 -10.87 11.00
CA LEU A 27 -16.88 -11.93 11.92
C LEU A 27 -16.74 -13.33 11.31
N ARG A 28 -16.88 -13.46 9.99
CA ARG A 28 -16.72 -14.73 9.29
C ARG A 28 -15.25 -15.13 9.13
N VAL A 29 -14.39 -14.20 8.73
CA VAL A 29 -12.98 -14.47 8.40
C VAL A 29 -12.11 -14.45 9.66
N PHE A 30 -12.41 -13.55 10.61
CA PHE A 30 -11.69 -13.37 11.87
C PHE A 30 -12.64 -13.57 13.06
N PRO A 31 -13.16 -14.79 13.27
CA PRO A 31 -14.12 -15.06 14.35
C PRO A 31 -13.50 -14.88 15.75
N GLN A 32 -12.17 -14.98 15.86
CA GLN A 32 -11.41 -14.84 17.10
C GLN A 32 -10.75 -13.46 17.28
N GLN A 33 -11.20 -12.44 16.53
CA GLN A 33 -10.56 -11.11 16.42
C GLN A 33 -9.28 -11.14 15.57
N LEU A 34 -8.72 -9.95 15.35
CA LEU A 34 -7.40 -9.78 14.75
C LEU A 34 -6.33 -10.02 15.83
N ASP A 35 -5.19 -10.58 15.44
CA ASP A 35 -4.07 -10.75 16.35
C ASP A 35 -3.58 -9.38 16.85
N ALA A 36 -3.29 -9.30 18.15
CA ALA A 36 -2.68 -8.11 18.71
C ALA A 36 -1.25 -7.95 18.19
N LEU A 37 -0.89 -6.72 17.84
CA LEU A 37 0.50 -6.39 17.52
C LEU A 37 1.38 -6.58 18.76
N ASP A 38 2.58 -7.10 18.54
CA ASP A 38 3.61 -7.15 19.57
C ASP A 38 3.85 -5.76 20.18
N ALA A 39 4.10 -5.73 21.50
CA ALA A 39 4.26 -4.47 22.23
C ALA A 39 5.52 -3.70 21.77
N GLY A 40 6.57 -4.42 21.35
CA GLY A 40 7.76 -3.84 20.74
C GLY A 40 7.43 -3.19 19.40
N VAL A 41 6.78 -3.92 18.50
CA VAL A 41 6.32 -3.37 17.20
C VAL A 41 5.44 -2.15 17.41
N SER A 42 4.48 -2.21 18.34
CA SER A 42 3.59 -1.08 18.64
C SER A 42 4.32 0.16 19.13
N ARG A 43 5.37 0.00 19.95
CA ARG A 43 6.20 1.10 20.42
C ARG A 43 7.05 1.68 19.29
N ASP A 44 7.71 0.82 18.54
CA ASP A 44 8.59 1.22 17.45
C ASP A 44 7.80 1.94 16.35
N THR A 45 6.57 1.50 16.05
CA THR A 45 5.67 2.17 15.11
C THR A 45 5.33 3.59 15.56
N ARG A 46 5.06 3.82 16.84
CA ARG A 46 4.78 5.18 17.35
C ARG A 46 5.99 6.09 17.21
N LEU A 47 7.19 5.58 17.47
CA LEU A 47 8.43 6.34 17.33
C LEU A 47 8.70 6.69 15.86
N ALA A 48 8.65 5.70 14.97
CA ALA A 48 8.88 5.90 13.54
C ALA A 48 7.83 6.82 12.90
N PHE A 49 6.58 6.75 13.37
CA PHE A 49 5.53 7.66 12.92
C PHE A 49 5.77 9.10 13.36
N ALA A 50 6.18 9.33 14.61
CA ALA A 50 6.52 10.67 15.10
C ALA A 50 7.70 11.26 14.33
N GLU A 51 8.75 10.47 14.07
CA GLU A 51 9.88 10.91 13.25
C GLU A 51 9.45 11.26 11.82
N TRP A 52 8.55 10.48 11.23
CA TRP A 52 8.01 10.75 9.92
C TRP A 52 7.16 12.03 9.88
N GLU A 53 6.36 12.28 10.92
CA GLU A 53 5.55 13.50 11.06
C GLU A 53 6.44 14.74 11.22
N ASP A 54 7.45 14.67 12.10
CA ASP A 54 8.42 15.76 12.35
C ASP A 54 9.27 16.11 11.12
N ALA A 55 9.44 15.17 10.19
CA ALA A 55 10.22 15.38 8.97
C ALA A 55 9.46 16.16 7.88
N GLU A 56 8.19 16.53 8.11
CA GLU A 56 7.40 17.46 7.28
C GLU A 56 7.47 17.18 5.76
N GLY A 57 7.39 15.91 5.37
CA GLY A 57 7.38 15.50 3.97
C GLY A 57 8.77 15.32 3.34
N ASP A 58 9.84 15.22 4.14
CA ASP A 58 11.14 14.76 3.66
C ASP A 58 11.00 13.41 2.93
N ARG A 59 11.51 13.36 1.70
CA ARG A 59 11.34 12.22 0.81
C ARG A 59 12.06 10.96 1.32
N ALA A 60 13.26 11.12 1.91
CA ALA A 60 14.03 9.99 2.42
C ALA A 60 13.37 9.41 3.66
N VAL A 61 12.89 10.26 4.57
CA VAL A 61 12.15 9.82 5.76
C VAL A 61 10.82 9.18 5.37
N HIS A 62 10.09 9.72 4.40
CA HIS A 62 8.87 9.10 3.89
C HIS A 62 9.14 7.71 3.26
N HIS A 63 10.21 7.56 2.50
CA HIS A 63 10.61 6.26 1.96
C HIS A 63 10.97 5.27 3.07
N ALA A 64 11.73 5.70 4.09
CA ALA A 64 12.07 4.87 5.24
C ALA A 64 10.84 4.43 6.04
N TRP A 65 9.86 5.33 6.21
CA TRP A 65 8.57 5.02 6.82
C TRP A 65 7.83 3.90 6.06
N LEU A 66 7.74 4.01 4.72
CA LEU A 66 7.10 2.97 3.90
C LEU A 66 7.84 1.63 4.01
N GLN A 67 9.17 1.64 3.99
CA GLN A 67 9.97 0.43 4.21
C GLN A 67 9.70 -0.20 5.59
N PHE A 68 9.62 0.62 6.64
CA PHE A 68 9.26 0.17 7.98
C PHE A 68 7.88 -0.48 8.02
N VAL A 69 6.87 0.15 7.40
CA VAL A 69 5.51 -0.41 7.32
C VAL A 69 5.54 -1.77 6.62
N LEU A 70 6.13 -1.86 5.42
CA LEU A 70 6.13 -3.07 4.61
C LEU A 70 6.91 -4.23 5.28
N LYS A 71 8.09 -3.95 5.84
CA LYS A 71 8.97 -5.00 6.39
C LYS A 71 8.72 -5.33 7.85
N ARG A 72 8.37 -4.33 8.68
CA ARG A 72 8.28 -4.49 10.14
C ARG A 72 6.86 -4.66 10.62
N ILE A 73 5.93 -3.83 10.13
CA ILE A 73 4.52 -3.91 10.56
C ILE A 73 3.83 -5.06 9.85
N LEU A 74 3.88 -5.06 8.50
CA LEU A 74 3.27 -6.12 7.69
C LEU A 74 4.10 -7.41 7.68
N SER A 75 5.34 -7.36 8.18
CA SER A 75 6.26 -8.50 8.27
C SER A 75 6.44 -9.22 6.93
N LEU A 76 6.46 -8.47 5.82
CA LEU A 76 6.68 -9.06 4.51
C LEU A 76 8.11 -9.58 4.39
N PRO A 77 8.31 -10.87 4.07
CA PRO A 77 9.63 -11.43 3.86
C PRO A 77 10.36 -10.76 2.69
N ASP A 78 11.69 -10.68 2.77
CA ASP A 78 12.52 -10.13 1.69
C ASP A 78 12.42 -10.99 0.41
N GLU A 79 12.06 -12.27 0.55
CA GLU A 79 11.84 -13.19 -0.57
C GLU A 79 10.64 -12.81 -1.44
N VAL A 80 9.67 -12.06 -0.90
CA VAL A 80 8.45 -11.67 -1.63
C VAL A 80 8.37 -10.18 -1.92
N LEU A 81 9.20 -9.35 -1.31
CA LEU A 81 9.18 -7.89 -1.44
C LEU A 81 10.36 -7.39 -2.29
N PHE A 82 10.06 -6.92 -3.50
CA PHE A 82 11.05 -6.46 -4.47
C PHE A 82 11.00 -4.94 -4.62
N THR A 83 12.17 -4.29 -4.69
CA THR A 83 12.34 -2.83 -4.87
C THR A 83 13.49 -2.55 -5.85
N ASP A 84 13.49 -1.34 -6.43
CA ASP A 84 14.57 -0.84 -7.29
C ASP A 84 14.94 -1.84 -8.40
N GLN A 85 16.21 -2.23 -8.49
CA GLN A 85 16.73 -3.15 -9.51
C GLN A 85 16.30 -4.60 -9.31
N ALA A 86 15.72 -4.93 -8.14
CA ALA A 86 15.20 -6.27 -7.87
C ALA A 86 13.76 -6.46 -8.39
N ILE A 87 13.09 -5.38 -8.81
CA ILE A 87 11.74 -5.46 -9.38
C ILE A 87 11.78 -6.30 -10.67
N PRO A 88 10.90 -7.32 -10.82
CA PRO A 88 10.86 -8.15 -12.02
C PRO A 88 10.63 -7.33 -13.30
N PRO A 89 11.23 -7.75 -14.44
CA PRO A 89 10.96 -7.11 -15.71
C PRO A 89 9.47 -7.24 -16.09
N GLY A 90 8.96 -6.25 -16.81
CA GLY A 90 7.54 -6.20 -17.21
C GLY A 90 6.60 -5.60 -16.15
N MET A 91 7.13 -5.16 -15.00
CA MET A 91 6.37 -4.41 -13.99
C MET A 91 6.29 -2.91 -14.31
N GLU A 92 6.30 -2.55 -15.59
CA GLU A 92 6.20 -1.17 -16.05
C GLU A 92 5.18 -1.05 -17.16
N PHE A 93 4.56 0.11 -17.29
CA PHE A 93 3.58 0.37 -18.34
C PHE A 93 3.79 1.75 -18.95
N THR A 94 3.90 1.81 -20.27
CA THR A 94 4.02 3.06 -21.00
C THR A 94 2.66 3.52 -21.50
N VAL A 95 2.23 4.69 -21.02
CA VAL A 95 1.07 5.41 -21.53
C VAL A 95 1.53 6.22 -22.74
N ALA A 96 1.43 5.59 -23.92
CA ALA A 96 2.03 6.08 -25.16
C ALA A 96 1.51 7.47 -25.56
N GLU A 97 0.22 7.74 -25.33
CA GLU A 97 -0.46 9.01 -25.64
C GLU A 97 0.17 10.20 -24.91
N HIS A 98 0.78 9.95 -23.76
CA HIS A 98 1.41 10.97 -22.92
C HIS A 98 2.93 10.84 -22.84
N GLY A 99 3.51 9.84 -23.51
CA GLY A 99 4.95 9.58 -23.50
C GLY A 99 5.51 9.36 -22.08
N GLU A 100 4.74 8.71 -21.22
CA GLU A 100 5.10 8.51 -19.81
C GLU A 100 5.11 7.02 -19.45
N THR A 101 6.18 6.57 -18.78
CA THR A 101 6.28 5.21 -18.26
C THR A 101 6.03 5.20 -16.75
N LEU A 102 5.05 4.42 -16.34
CA LEU A 102 4.68 4.19 -14.95
C LEU A 102 5.45 2.99 -14.40
N ARG A 103 5.95 3.12 -13.18
CA ARG A 103 6.71 2.07 -12.48
C ARG A 103 6.33 2.03 -11.00
N PRO A 104 6.18 0.84 -10.41
CA PRO A 104 6.07 0.68 -8.97
C PRO A 104 7.41 0.97 -8.30
N GLN A 105 7.34 1.37 -7.04
CA GLN A 105 8.51 1.44 -6.14
C GLN A 105 8.73 0.12 -5.42
N TRP A 106 7.64 -0.61 -5.12
CA TRP A 106 7.72 -1.98 -4.62
C TRP A 106 6.73 -2.90 -5.32
N VAL A 107 7.13 -4.16 -5.44
CA VAL A 107 6.29 -5.26 -5.90
C VAL A 107 6.28 -6.34 -4.84
N VAL A 108 5.09 -6.77 -4.40
CA VAL A 108 4.92 -7.95 -3.55
C VAL A 108 4.45 -9.11 -4.41
N LYS A 109 5.18 -10.22 -4.34
CA LYS A 109 4.80 -11.48 -4.98
C LYS A 109 4.05 -12.40 -4.02
N ARG A 110 3.25 -13.27 -4.60
CA ARG A 110 2.66 -14.40 -3.88
C ARG A 110 3.69 -15.50 -3.72
N ALA A 111 3.82 -16.01 -2.51
CA ALA A 111 4.72 -17.12 -2.22
C ALA A 111 4.30 -18.42 -2.95
N GLU A 112 3.03 -18.57 -3.32
CA GLU A 112 2.52 -19.80 -3.93
C GLU A 112 2.89 -19.97 -5.41
N ASP A 113 2.91 -18.88 -6.18
CA ASP A 113 3.06 -18.92 -7.64
C ASP A 113 3.94 -17.82 -8.23
N GLU A 114 4.65 -17.07 -7.39
CA GLU A 114 5.59 -16.00 -7.77
C GLU A 114 4.95 -14.86 -8.59
N ARG A 115 3.62 -14.82 -8.69
CA ARG A 115 2.92 -13.74 -9.39
C ARG A 115 2.91 -12.49 -8.52
N ALA A 116 3.07 -11.33 -9.16
CA ALA A 116 2.84 -10.05 -8.48
C ALA A 116 1.38 -9.96 -8.02
N ALA A 117 1.18 -9.60 -6.75
CA ALA A 117 -0.14 -9.42 -6.13
C ALA A 117 -0.36 -8.00 -5.61
N LEU A 118 0.71 -7.26 -5.32
CA LEU A 118 0.61 -5.87 -4.88
C LEU A 118 1.68 -5.03 -5.55
N LEU A 119 1.27 -3.87 -6.05
CA LEU A 119 2.15 -2.81 -6.52
C LEU A 119 2.04 -1.62 -5.57
N VAL A 120 3.17 -1.06 -5.17
CA VAL A 120 3.22 0.12 -4.30
C VAL A 120 3.87 1.26 -5.06
N VAL A 121 3.18 2.39 -5.13
CA VAL A 121 3.69 3.65 -5.68
C VAL A 121 3.51 4.71 -4.61
N ALA A 122 4.60 5.31 -4.15
CA ALA A 122 4.54 6.42 -3.20
C ALA A 122 4.41 7.76 -3.91
N TYR A 123 3.64 8.65 -3.28
CA TYR A 123 3.48 10.04 -3.67
C TYR A 123 3.86 10.95 -2.49
N PRO A 124 4.21 12.23 -2.73
CA PRO A 124 4.40 13.18 -1.65
C PRO A 124 3.17 13.25 -0.73
N VAL A 125 3.37 13.53 0.55
CA VAL A 125 2.29 13.54 1.57
C VAL A 125 1.14 14.49 1.19
N ALA A 126 1.45 15.62 0.54
CA ALA A 126 0.45 16.59 0.10
C ALA A 126 -0.36 16.15 -1.14
N GLN A 127 0.00 15.05 -1.82
CA GLN A 127 -0.70 14.58 -3.00
C GLN A 127 -1.93 13.76 -2.61
N GLU A 128 -3.12 14.34 -2.80
CA GLU A 128 -4.38 13.60 -2.75
C GLU A 128 -4.43 12.53 -3.85
N LEU A 129 -4.90 11.32 -3.53
CA LEU A 129 -4.89 10.18 -4.44
C LEU A 129 -5.91 10.30 -5.59
N ASP A 130 -6.94 11.13 -5.41
CA ASP A 130 -7.97 11.39 -6.42
C ASP A 130 -7.75 12.69 -7.20
N ARG A 131 -6.72 13.48 -6.83
CA ARG A 131 -6.35 14.71 -7.54
C ARG A 131 -5.24 14.45 -8.54
N THR A 132 -5.23 15.24 -9.62
CA THR A 132 -4.22 15.12 -10.68
C THR A 132 -2.81 15.42 -10.17
N VAL A 133 -1.84 14.68 -10.68
CA VAL A 133 -0.41 14.95 -10.42
C VAL A 133 0.06 16.02 -11.40
N ASN A 134 -0.04 17.29 -11.00
CA ASN A 134 0.16 18.43 -11.92
C ASN A 134 1.59 18.56 -12.47
N SER A 135 2.58 17.96 -11.81
CA SER A 135 3.97 17.94 -12.26
C SER A 135 4.27 16.82 -13.26
N ALA A 136 3.35 15.88 -13.46
CA ALA A 136 3.54 14.73 -14.35
C ALA A 136 3.19 15.06 -15.82
N ARG A 137 3.76 14.30 -16.76
CA ARG A 137 3.44 14.44 -18.19
C ARG A 137 1.99 14.08 -18.47
N TRP A 138 1.50 13.01 -17.85
CA TRP A 138 0.10 12.65 -17.82
C TRP A 138 -0.56 13.16 -16.53
N GLN A 139 -1.38 14.20 -16.67
CA GLN A 139 -2.13 14.84 -15.56
C GLN A 139 -3.34 14.00 -15.14
N ALA A 140 -3.10 12.75 -14.74
CA ALA A 140 -4.09 11.87 -14.12
C ALA A 140 -3.87 11.77 -12.61
N SER A 141 -4.90 11.35 -11.87
CA SER A 141 -4.78 11.12 -10.43
C SER A 141 -3.92 9.90 -10.12
N PRO A 142 -3.26 9.82 -8.94
CA PRO A 142 -2.61 8.61 -8.48
C PRO A 142 -3.45 7.34 -8.64
N ALA A 143 -4.74 7.40 -8.28
CA ALA A 143 -5.67 6.29 -8.46
C ALA A 143 -5.80 5.86 -9.94
N THR A 144 -5.98 6.81 -10.84
CA THR A 144 -6.09 6.53 -12.29
C THR A 144 -4.78 5.97 -12.86
N ARG A 145 -3.64 6.52 -12.40
CA ARG A 145 -2.31 6.05 -12.80
C ARG A 145 -2.04 4.64 -12.31
N MET A 146 -2.46 4.32 -11.09
CA MET A 146 -2.37 2.96 -10.54
C MET A 146 -3.24 1.99 -11.34
N LEU A 147 -4.47 2.36 -11.72
CA LEU A 147 -5.32 1.52 -12.58
C LEU A 147 -4.66 1.22 -13.93
N ALA A 148 -4.08 2.22 -14.58
CA ALA A 148 -3.36 2.01 -15.85
C ALA A 148 -2.14 1.11 -15.66
N LEU A 149 -1.38 1.29 -14.57
CA LEU A 149 -0.23 0.43 -14.26
C LEU A 149 -0.66 -1.02 -14.01
N LEU A 150 -1.70 -1.25 -13.22
CA LEU A 150 -2.23 -2.59 -12.95
C LEU A 150 -2.73 -3.26 -14.24
N GLN A 151 -3.47 -2.53 -15.07
CA GLN A 151 -3.91 -2.99 -16.39
C GLN A 151 -2.73 -3.38 -17.28
N GLY A 152 -1.74 -2.50 -17.38
CA GLY A 152 -0.57 -2.71 -18.24
C GLY A 152 0.34 -3.85 -17.79
N THR A 153 0.41 -4.10 -16.49
CA THR A 153 1.26 -5.15 -15.91
C THR A 153 0.53 -6.48 -15.69
N GLY A 154 -0.78 -6.51 -15.89
CA GLY A 154 -1.61 -7.72 -15.72
C GLY A 154 -1.74 -8.20 -14.27
N VAL A 155 -1.37 -7.36 -13.30
CA VAL A 155 -1.56 -7.65 -11.87
C VAL A 155 -3.05 -7.55 -11.55
N PRO A 156 -3.70 -8.53 -10.90
CA PRO A 156 -5.13 -8.46 -10.63
C PRO A 156 -5.54 -7.28 -9.74
N TRP A 157 -6.70 -6.67 -10.03
CA TRP A 157 -7.36 -5.68 -9.19
C TRP A 157 -8.85 -5.97 -9.08
N VAL A 158 -9.49 -5.51 -8.00
CA VAL A 158 -10.92 -5.67 -7.75
C VAL A 158 -11.60 -4.31 -7.90
N TRP A 159 -12.77 -4.25 -8.55
CA TRP A 159 -13.59 -3.05 -8.73
C TRP A 159 -14.53 -2.82 -7.57
#